data_AF-A0A6A0R216-F1
#
_entry.id   AF-A0A6A0R216-F1
#
_cell.length_a   1.000
_cell.length_b   1.000
_cell.length_c   1.000
_cell.angle_alpha   90.00
_cell.angle_beta   90.00
_cell.angle_gamma   90.00
#
_symmetry.space_group_name_H-M   'P 1'
#
loop_
_entity.id
_entity.type
_entity.pdbx_description
1 polymer ?
#
loop_
_entity_poly.entity_id
_entity_poly.type
_entity_poly.pdbx_seq_one_letter_code
_entity_poly.pdbx_strand_id
1 'polypeptide(L)'
;MEDNKFKNERLYKEAEARVNFKKHARTYIVINILIWGFWYLTRARHGHYDGYWPIYSTLGWGFGLLSHYMSAYFNNHNAVEKEYEKLKRERGED
;
A
#
# COMPACT_ATOMS: atom_id res chain seq x y z
N MET A 1 25.12 -23.78 -1.65
CA MET A 1 25.05 -22.50 -2.38
C MET A 1 23.64 -22.15 -2.87
N GLU A 2 22.71 -23.11 -2.97
CA GLU A 2 21.33 -22.86 -3.43
C GLU A 2 20.43 -22.11 -2.44
N ASP A 3 20.64 -22.27 -1.13
CA ASP A 3 19.85 -21.60 -0.07
C ASP A 3 19.82 -20.06 -0.20
N ASN A 4 20.96 -19.48 -0.60
CA ASN A 4 21.11 -18.04 -0.77
C ASN A 4 20.26 -17.51 -1.95
N LYS A 5 20.04 -18.32 -2.99
CA LYS A 5 19.26 -17.93 -4.17
C LYS A 5 17.77 -17.81 -3.83
N PHE A 6 17.22 -18.78 -3.09
CA PHE A 6 15.84 -18.74 -2.62
C PHE A 6 15.59 -17.62 -1.61
N LYS A 7 16.56 -17.38 -0.71
CA LYS A 7 16.48 -16.28 0.25
C LYS A 7 16.47 -14.92 -0.46
N ASN A 8 17.35 -14.73 -1.45
CA ASN A 8 17.39 -13.50 -2.25
C ASN A 8 16.14 -13.33 -3.11
N GLU A 9 15.60 -14.40 -3.70
CA GLU A 9 14.38 -14.32 -4.52
C GLU A 9 13.15 -13.91 -3.68
N ARG A 10 13.04 -14.42 -2.45
CA ARG A 10 11.99 -14.02 -1.51
C ARG A 10 12.13 -12.56 -1.08
N LEU A 11 13.34 -12.12 -0.74
CA LEU A 11 13.64 -10.73 -0.40
C LEU A 11 13.36 -9.79 -1.59
N TYR A 12 13.64 -10.24 -2.81
CA TYR A 12 13.41 -9.47 -4.03
C TYR A 12 11.92 -9.32 -4.33
N LYS A 13 11.13 -10.40 -4.25
CA LYS A 13 9.68 -10.36 -4.42
C LYS A 13 9.01 -9.46 -3.38
N GLU A 14 9.50 -9.48 -2.15
CA GLU A 14 9.02 -8.60 -1.09
C GLU A 14 9.38 -7.13 -1.34
N ALA A 15 10.61 -6.84 -1.77
CA ALA A 15 11.02 -5.49 -2.16
C ALA A 15 10.21 -4.96 -3.34
N GLU A 16 9.99 -5.79 -4.37
CA GLU A 16 9.22 -5.46 -5.57
C GLU A 16 7.76 -5.12 -5.23
N ALA A 17 7.11 -5.93 -4.40
CA ALA A 17 5.76 -5.67 -3.92
C ALA A 17 5.68 -4.33 -3.19
N ARG A 18 6.64 -4.03 -2.30
CA ARG A 18 6.70 -2.76 -1.55
C ARG A 18 6.91 -1.55 -2.47
N VAL A 19 7.75 -1.67 -3.49
CA VAL A 19 8.03 -0.57 -4.44
C VAL A 19 6.84 -0.31 -5.34
N ASN A 20 6.21 -1.36 -5.87
CA ASN A 20 5.05 -1.20 -6.74
C ASN A 20 3.86 -0.57 -5.99
N PHE A 21 3.70 -0.92 -4.71
CA PHE A 21 2.71 -0.32 -3.82
C PHE A 21 2.97 1.17 -3.58
N LYS A 22 4.22 1.55 -3.25
CA LYS A 22 4.60 2.95 -3.06
C LYS A 22 4.37 3.79 -4.32
N LYS A 23 4.60 3.23 -5.51
CA LYS A 23 4.31 3.90 -6.79
C LYS A 23 2.81 4.19 -6.93
N HIS A 24 1.96 3.18 -6.70
CA HIS A 24 0.50 3.35 -6.78
C HIS A 24 -0.03 4.36 -5.74
N ALA A 25 0.46 4.27 -4.50
CA ALA A 25 0.07 5.21 -3.44
C ALA A 25 0.51 6.65 -3.75
N ARG A 26 1.70 6.86 -4.32
CA ARG A 26 2.18 8.18 -4.72
C ARG A 26 1.29 8.78 -5.80
N THR A 27 1.00 8.02 -6.86
CA THR A 27 0.11 8.48 -7.93
C THR A 27 -1.28 8.82 -7.40
N TYR A 28 -1.81 8.01 -6.49
CA TYR A 28 -3.07 8.28 -5.82
C TYR A 28 -3.06 9.63 -5.09
N ILE A 29 -2.05 9.90 -4.26
CA ILE A 29 -1.93 11.17 -3.53
C ILE A 29 -1.88 12.36 -4.51
N VAL A 30 -1.07 12.26 -5.57
CA VAL A 30 -0.94 13.32 -6.57
C VAL A 30 -2.28 13.61 -7.24
N ILE A 31 -3.00 12.58 -7.71
CA ILE A 31 -4.31 12.75 -8.34
C ILE A 31 -5.32 13.37 -7.37
N ASN A 32 -5.35 12.92 -6.11
CA ASN A 32 -6.25 13.51 -5.12
C ASN A 32 -5.95 15.00 -4.91
N ILE A 33 -4.68 15.38 -4.74
CA ILE A 33 -4.29 16.79 -4.61
C ILE A 33 -4.73 17.60 -5.84
N LEU A 34 -4.59 17.05 -7.04
CA LEU A 34 -5.04 17.71 -8.28
C LEU A 34 -6.56 17.88 -8.30
N ILE A 35 -7.35 16.86 -7.93
CA ILE A 35 -8.81 16.93 -7.88
C ILE A 35 -9.25 17.97 -6.83
N TRP A 36 -8.65 17.94 -5.64
CA TRP A 36 -8.95 18.89 -4.57
C TRP A 36 -8.58 20.33 -4.96
N GLY A 37 -7.40 20.52 -5.57
CA GLY A 37 -6.95 21.81 -6.07
C GLY A 37 -7.86 22.33 -7.18
N PHE A 38 -8.22 21.49 -8.13
CA PHE A 38 -9.17 21.82 -9.20
C PHE A 38 -10.54 22.19 -8.63
N TRP A 39 -11.08 21.40 -7.70
CA TRP A 39 -12.34 21.70 -7.04
C TRP A 39 -12.29 23.03 -6.28
N TYR A 40 -11.21 23.29 -5.52
CA TYR A 40 -11.03 24.54 -4.79
C TYR A 40 -10.97 25.76 -5.72
N LEU A 41 -10.20 25.68 -6.81
CA LEU A 41 -10.12 26.74 -7.83
C LEU A 41 -11.45 26.97 -8.54
N THR A 42 -12.18 25.90 -8.86
CA THR A 42 -13.48 25.99 -9.54
C THR A 42 -14.54 26.58 -8.61
N ARG A 43 -14.51 26.22 -7.32
CA ARG A 43 -15.36 26.76 -6.26
C ARG A 43 -15.13 28.26 -6.05
N ALA A 44 -13.87 28.70 -6.03
CA ALA A 44 -13.52 30.11 -5.92
C ALA A 44 -14.08 30.96 -7.08
N ARG A 45 -14.32 30.34 -8.24
CA ARG A 45 -14.74 31.03 -9.46
C ARG A 45 -16.26 30.99 -9.71
N HIS A 46 -16.97 29.95 -9.25
CA HIS A 46 -18.39 29.77 -9.57
C HIS A 46 -19.36 30.01 -8.41
N GLY A 47 -18.90 30.16 -7.15
CA GLY A 47 -19.75 30.56 -6.00
C GLY A 47 -20.89 29.58 -5.63
N HIS A 48 -21.20 28.61 -6.47
CA HIS A 48 -22.23 27.59 -6.26
C HIS A 48 -21.68 26.45 -5.41
N TYR A 49 -22.50 26.04 -4.43
CA TYR A 49 -22.22 24.94 -3.53
C TYR A 49 -22.55 23.61 -4.22
N ASP A 50 -21.61 23.08 -5.01
CA ASP A 50 -21.75 21.75 -5.64
C ASP A 50 -21.39 20.57 -4.69
N GLY A 51 -21.28 20.87 -3.38
CA GLY A 51 -20.95 19.88 -2.36
C GLY A 51 -19.52 19.36 -2.41
N TYR A 52 -19.10 18.69 -1.34
CA TYR A 52 -17.76 18.11 -1.19
C TYR A 52 -17.64 16.76 -1.91
N TRP A 53 -18.10 16.67 -3.16
CA TRP A 53 -18.07 15.41 -3.92
C TRP A 53 -16.68 14.74 -4.00
N PRO A 54 -15.53 15.47 -4.04
CA PRO A 54 -14.22 14.83 -4.04
C PRO A 54 -13.98 13.97 -2.79
N ILE A 55 -14.61 14.33 -1.66
CA ILE A 55 -14.42 13.64 -0.38
C ILE A 55 -14.86 12.18 -0.49
N TYR A 56 -15.95 11.90 -1.18
CA TYR A 56 -16.46 10.53 -1.35
C TYR A 56 -15.54 9.70 -2.25
N SER A 57 -14.99 10.28 -3.31
CA SER A 57 -13.98 9.62 -4.15
C SER A 57 -12.70 9.33 -3.36
N THR A 58 -12.26 10.27 -2.52
CA THR A 58 -11.06 10.09 -1.68
C THR A 58 -11.27 9.06 -0.58
N LEU A 59 -12.45 9.03 0.05
CA LEU A 59 -12.73 8.11 1.16
C LEU A 59 -12.98 6.69 0.65
N GLY A 60 -13.74 6.54 -0.43
CA GLY A 60 -14.02 5.22 -1.01
C GLY A 60 -12.77 4.54 -1.54
N TRP A 61 -11.97 5.25 -2.35
CA TRP A 61 -10.74 4.68 -2.90
C TRP A 61 -9.58 4.67 -1.89
N GLY A 62 -9.53 5.63 -0.97
CA GLY A 62 -8.48 5.74 0.04
C GLY A 62 -8.57 4.62 1.07
N PHE A 63 -9.77 4.22 1.48
CA PHE A 63 -9.96 3.09 2.40
C PHE A 63 -9.51 1.76 1.79
N GLY A 64 -9.79 1.54 0.50
CA GLY A 64 -9.30 0.36 -0.23
C GLY A 64 -7.77 0.31 -0.32
N LEU A 65 -7.13 1.45 -0.59
CA LEU A 65 -5.67 1.57 -0.60
C LEU A 65 -5.07 1.30 0.80
N LEU A 66 -5.71 1.84 1.85
CA LEU A 66 -5.26 1.66 3.24
C LEU A 66 -5.36 0.19 3.68
N SER A 67 -6.44 -0.50 3.31
CA SER A 67 -6.62 -1.93 3.57
C SER A 67 -5.54 -2.76 2.87
N HIS A 68 -5.26 -2.45 1.61
CA HIS A 68 -4.20 -3.12 0.86
C HIS A 68 -2.81 -2.81 1.45
N TYR A 69 -2.59 -1.59 1.96
CA TYR A 69 -1.34 -1.18 2.61
C TYR A 69 -1.14 -1.91 3.93
N MET A 70 -2.18 -1.99 4.75
CA MET A 70 -2.15 -2.72 6.01
C MET A 70 -1.90 -4.21 5.77
N SER A 71 -2.51 -4.81 4.74
CA SER A 71 -2.22 -6.18 4.34
C SER A 71 -0.76 -6.34 3.89
N ALA A 72 -0.23 -5.48 3.01
CA ALA A 72 1.15 -5.58 2.57
C ALA A 72 2.19 -5.38 3.70
N TYR A 73 1.87 -4.55 4.70
CA TYR A 73 2.75 -4.24 5.82
C TYR A 73 2.65 -5.26 6.97
N PHE A 74 1.43 -5.65 7.37
CA PHE A 74 1.21 -6.60 8.48
C PHE A 74 1.27 -8.07 8.04
N ASN A 75 0.78 -8.42 6.84
CA ASN A 75 0.71 -9.80 6.41
C ASN A 75 2.11 -10.34 6.07
N ASN A 76 3.00 -9.52 5.51
CA ASN A 76 4.32 -10.01 5.09
C ASN A 76 5.29 -10.17 6.26
N HIS A 77 5.32 -9.25 7.23
CA HIS A 77 6.22 -9.40 8.38
C HIS A 77 5.76 -10.51 9.33
N ASN A 78 4.49 -10.49 9.76
CA ASN A 78 4.03 -11.46 10.77
C ASN A 78 3.80 -12.86 10.21
N ALA A 79 3.34 -13.03 8.97
CA ALA A 79 3.13 -14.38 8.43
C ALA A 79 4.46 -15.04 8.07
N VAL A 80 5.42 -14.29 7.52
CA VAL A 80 6.74 -14.84 7.17
C VAL A 80 7.53 -15.21 8.43
N GLU A 81 7.55 -14.34 9.46
CA GLU A 81 8.22 -14.64 10.73
C GLU A 81 7.59 -15.86 11.42
N LYS A 82 6.25 -15.94 11.43
CA LYS A 82 5.51 -17.02 12.09
C LYS A 82 5.64 -18.36 11.35
N GLU A 83 5.66 -18.34 10.02
CA GLU A 83 5.95 -19.53 9.20
C GLU A 83 7.42 -19.96 9.37
N TYR A 84 8.35 -18.99 9.45
CA TYR A 84 9.77 -19.25 9.67
C TYR A 84 10.04 -19.84 11.05
N GLU A 85 9.42 -19.30 12.11
CA GLU A 85 9.51 -19.87 13.45
C GLU A 85 8.91 -21.27 13.53
N LYS A 86 7.78 -21.51 12.84
CA LYS A 86 7.17 -22.85 12.77
C LYS A 86 8.11 -23.86 12.09
N LEU A 87 8.69 -23.48 10.95
CA LEU A 87 9.67 -24.31 10.24
C LEU A 87 10.95 -24.51 11.05
N LYS A 88 11.43 -23.50 11.77
CA LYS A 88 12.60 -23.61 12.66
C LYS A 88 12.31 -24.57 13.83
N ARG A 89 11.11 -24.52 14.40
CA ARG A 89 10.66 -25.48 15.44
C ARG A 89 10.51 -26.90 14.92
N GLU A 90 9.99 -27.07 13.71
CA GLU A 90 9.83 -28.39 13.09
C GLU A 90 11.15 -29.00 12.63
N ARG A 91 12.15 -28.17 12.28
CA ARG A 91 13.43 -28.63 11.73
C ARG A 91 14.58 -28.74 12.74
N GLY A 92 14.33 -28.51 14.04
CA GLY A 92 15.19 -28.93 15.14
C GLY A 92 16.69 -28.73 14.92
N GLU A 93 17.16 -27.49 15.01
CA GLU A 93 18.57 -27.22 15.33
C GLU A 93 18.61 -26.74 16.78
N ASP A 94 18.85 -27.70 17.67
CA ASP A 94 19.24 -27.49 19.07
C ASP A 94 20.71 -27.03 19.16
#